data_AF-I3UC45-F1
#
_entry.id   AF-I3UC45-F1
#
_cell.length_a   1.000
_cell.length_b   1.000
_cell.length_c   1.000
_cell.angle_alpha   90.00
_cell.angle_beta   90.00
_cell.angle_gamma   90.00
#
_symmetry.space_group_name_H-M   'P 1'
#
loop_
_entity.id
_entity.type
_entity.pdbx_description
1 polymer ?
#
loop_
_entity_poly.entity_id
_entity_poly.type
_entity_poly.pdbx_seq_one_letter_code
_entity_poly.pdbx_strand_id
1 'polypeptide(L)'
;MKDTRDRMRLIKYLIAVLFLLIALAYLWTSLSRPHETAGEYSQFDKERAIIACMTAEYATNYTDDPAETDMFPECEARFEKLKATLPYAEYVRIQQTPVSAETGPVQMQPYEVFLQIMTGADR
;
A
#
# COMPACT_ATOMS: atom_id res chain seq x y z
N MET A 1 29.00 20.11 -50.12
CA MET A 1 28.71 20.88 -48.88
C MET A 1 27.21 21.02 -48.54
N LYS A 2 26.28 20.96 -49.50
CA LYS A 2 24.82 21.06 -49.24
C LYS A 2 24.23 19.72 -48.76
N ASP A 3 24.64 18.62 -49.39
CA ASP A 3 24.23 17.24 -49.05
C ASP A 3 24.55 16.82 -47.60
N THR A 4 25.77 17.11 -47.12
CA THR A 4 26.17 16.81 -45.73
C THR A 4 25.39 17.61 -44.69
N ARG A 5 24.96 18.83 -45.04
CA ARG A 5 24.16 19.70 -44.15
C ARG A 5 22.73 19.20 -44.03
N ASP A 6 22.15 18.69 -45.12
CA ASP A 6 20.79 18.15 -45.12
C ASP A 6 20.74 16.77 -44.44
N ARG A 7 21.75 15.91 -44.64
CA ARG A 7 21.91 14.66 -43.87
C ARG A 7 21.99 14.91 -42.36
N MET A 8 22.75 15.93 -41.95
CA MET A 8 22.88 16.29 -40.53
C MET A 8 21.57 16.84 -39.93
N ARG A 9 20.73 17.52 -40.73
CA ARG A 9 19.39 17.93 -40.29
C ARG A 9 18.46 16.72 -40.14
N LEU A 10 18.48 15.80 -41.11
CA LEU A 10 17.72 14.55 -41.07
C LEU A 10 18.04 13.71 -39.83
N ILE A 11 19.32 13.56 -39.50
CA ILE A 11 19.76 12.84 -38.29
C ILE A 11 19.22 13.51 -37.01
N LYS A 12 19.25 14.85 -36.93
CA LYS A 12 18.69 15.58 -35.77
C LYS A 12 17.19 15.36 -35.62
N TYR A 13 16.43 15.34 -36.73
CA TYR A 13 15.01 15.04 -36.68
C TYR A 13 14.73 13.60 -36.26
N LEU A 14 15.51 12.63 -36.75
CA LEU A 14 15.37 11.23 -36.34
C LEU A 14 15.63 11.05 -34.84
N ILE A 15 16.65 11.71 -34.29
CA ILE A 15 16.94 11.70 -32.86
C ILE A 15 15.78 12.32 -32.07
N ALA A 16 15.27 13.48 -32.51
CA ALA A 16 14.15 14.14 -31.83
C ALA A 16 12.88 13.28 -31.81
N VAL A 17 12.57 12.61 -32.93
CA VAL A 17 11.44 11.67 -33.03
C VAL A 17 11.65 10.48 -32.10
N LEU A 18 12.87 9.94 -32.03
CA LEU A 18 13.18 8.84 -31.12
C LEU A 18 12.95 9.23 -29.65
N PHE A 19 13.39 10.41 -29.23
CA PHE A 19 13.14 10.91 -27.87
C PHE A 19 11.64 11.07 -27.58
N LEU A 20 10.88 11.57 -28.56
CA LEU A 20 9.42 11.70 -28.46
C LEU A 20 8.73 10.34 -28.29
N LEU A 21 9.14 9.33 -29.07
CA LEU A 21 8.61 7.98 -28.97
C LEU A 21 8.93 7.33 -27.63
N ILE A 22 10.15 7.50 -27.12
CA ILE A 22 10.55 7.01 -25.80
C ILE A 22 9.69 7.67 -24.71
N ALA A 23 9.51 8.99 -24.76
CA ALA A 23 8.68 9.72 -23.81
C ALA A 23 7.21 9.25 -23.85
N LEU A 24 6.65 9.02 -25.05
CA LEU A 24 5.31 8.45 -25.19
C LEU A 24 5.21 7.04 -24.62
N ALA A 25 6.22 6.20 -24.84
CA ALA A 25 6.26 4.86 -24.28
C ALA A 25 6.28 4.89 -22.74
N TYR A 26 7.10 5.77 -22.14
CA TYR A 26 7.10 5.98 -20.69
C TYR A 26 5.78 6.51 -20.15
N LEU A 27 5.14 7.43 -20.87
CA LEU A 27 3.82 7.94 -20.50
C LEU A 27 2.78 6.81 -20.53
N TRP A 28 2.81 5.98 -21.57
CA TRP A 28 1.90 4.86 -21.72
C TRP A 28 2.12 3.79 -20.64
N THR A 29 3.37 3.43 -20.31
CA THR A 29 3.62 2.50 -19.20
C THR A 29 3.22 3.06 -17.85
N SER A 30 3.31 4.38 -17.66
CA SER A 30 2.81 5.07 -16.46
C SER A 30 1.26 5.05 -16.38
N LEU A 31 0.55 5.30 -17.48
CA LEU A 31 -0.92 5.25 -17.53
C LEU A 31 -1.50 3.83 -17.52
N SER A 32 -0.78 2.86 -18.09
CA SER A 32 -1.17 1.45 -18.11
C SER A 32 -0.73 0.68 -16.88
N ARG A 33 -0.01 1.32 -15.93
CA ARG A 33 0.08 0.76 -14.59
C ARG A 33 -1.36 0.67 -14.11
N PRO A 34 -1.87 -0.54 -13.79
CA PRO A 34 -3.19 -0.64 -13.22
C PRO A 34 -3.16 0.29 -12.01
N HIS A 35 -4.03 1.31 -11.99
CA HIS A 35 -4.39 1.91 -10.72
C HIS A 35 -4.71 0.71 -9.84
N GLU A 36 -3.96 0.55 -8.74
CA GLU A 36 -4.42 -0.29 -7.63
C GLU A 36 -5.90 0.03 -7.50
N THR A 37 -6.69 -1.00 -7.77
CA THR A 37 -8.14 -0.97 -7.90
C THR A 37 -8.64 -0.09 -6.77
N ALA A 38 -9.31 1.01 -7.10
CA ALA A 38 -9.72 2.06 -6.15
C ALA A 38 -10.80 1.59 -5.15
N GLY A 39 -10.79 0.31 -4.81
CA GLY A 39 -11.72 -0.44 -3.96
C GLY A 39 -11.10 -1.71 -3.35
N GLU A 40 -9.80 -1.99 -3.54
CA GLU A 40 -9.14 -3.16 -2.95
C GLU A 40 -7.89 -2.75 -2.14
N TYR A 41 -7.50 -3.61 -1.21
CA TYR A 41 -6.32 -3.42 -0.38
C TYR A 41 -5.04 -3.47 -1.23
N SER A 42 -4.22 -2.43 -1.11
CA SER A 42 -2.89 -2.37 -1.74
C SER A 42 -1.90 -3.30 -1.05
N GLN A 43 -0.76 -3.55 -1.70
CA GLN A 43 0.36 -4.22 -1.03
C GLN A 43 0.87 -3.39 0.16
N PHE A 44 0.84 -2.07 0.05
CA PHE A 44 1.22 -1.16 1.13
C PHE A 44 0.29 -1.31 2.34
N ASP A 45 -1.02 -1.46 2.13
CA ASP A 45 -1.99 -1.68 3.19
C ASP A 45 -1.75 -3.01 3.92
N LYS A 46 -1.37 -4.06 3.17
CA LYS A 46 -0.96 -5.36 3.72
C LYS A 46 0.26 -5.21 4.63
N GLU A 47 1.33 -4.62 4.13
CA GLU A 47 2.57 -4.45 4.89
C GLU A 47 2.33 -3.65 6.18
N ARG A 48 1.56 -2.57 6.09
CA ARG A 48 1.22 -1.74 7.25
C ARG A 48 0.38 -2.49 8.28
N ALA A 49 -0.59 -3.30 7.86
CA ALA A 49 -1.40 -4.11 8.76
C ALA A 49 -0.55 -5.18 9.46
N ILE A 50 0.31 -5.89 8.71
CA ILE A 50 1.19 -6.92 9.27
C ILE A 50 2.14 -6.33 10.31
N ILE A 51 2.78 -5.18 10.02
CA ILE A 51 3.66 -4.50 10.98
C ILE A 51 2.90 -4.14 12.25
N ALA A 52 1.66 -3.65 12.14
CA ALA A 52 0.85 -3.31 13.30
C ALA A 52 0.54 -4.55 14.16
N CYS A 53 0.16 -5.67 13.53
CA CYS A 53 -0.04 -6.95 14.21
C CYS A 53 1.23 -7.44 14.92
N MET A 54 2.34 -7.52 14.20
CA MET A 54 3.61 -7.97 14.76
C MET A 54 4.03 -7.07 15.92
N THR A 55 3.95 -5.74 15.76
CA THR A 55 4.30 -4.78 16.81
C THR A 55 3.45 -4.98 18.07
N ALA A 56 2.15 -5.20 17.92
CA ALA A 56 1.26 -5.47 19.04
C ALA A 56 1.57 -6.80 19.74
N GLU A 57 1.85 -7.86 18.96
CA GLU A 57 2.26 -9.16 19.51
C GLU A 57 3.57 -9.06 20.29
N TYR A 58 4.60 -8.44 19.70
CA TYR A 58 5.89 -8.26 20.37
C TYR A 58 5.78 -7.39 21.62
N ALA A 59 5.02 -6.30 21.58
CA ALA A 59 4.83 -5.42 22.72
C ALA A 59 4.02 -6.06 23.87
N THR A 60 3.16 -7.04 23.56
CA THR A 60 2.30 -7.67 24.56
C THR A 60 2.94 -8.93 25.15
N ASN A 61 3.55 -9.76 24.30
CA ASN A 61 3.94 -11.13 24.66
C ASN A 61 5.46 -11.34 24.74
N TYR A 62 6.27 -10.42 24.20
CA TYR A 62 7.71 -10.61 24.03
C TYR A 62 8.54 -9.41 24.51
N THR A 63 8.03 -8.71 25.53
CA THR A 63 8.69 -7.54 26.13
C THR A 63 9.98 -7.94 26.85
N ASP A 64 9.97 -9.11 27.49
CA ASP A 64 11.08 -9.61 28.32
C ASP A 64 11.86 -10.74 27.63
N ASP A 65 11.17 -11.61 26.89
CA ASP A 65 11.76 -12.75 26.17
C ASP A 65 11.51 -12.65 24.66
N PRO A 66 12.49 -13.00 23.80
CA PRO A 66 12.32 -12.94 22.35
C PRO A 66 11.30 -13.98 21.88
N ALA A 67 10.60 -13.67 20.78
CA ALA A 67 9.67 -14.64 20.21
C ALA A 67 10.39 -15.89 19.70
N GLU A 68 9.98 -17.04 20.23
CA GLU A 68 10.46 -18.35 19.79
C GLU A 68 9.87 -18.77 18.43
N THR A 69 8.79 -18.11 18.00
CA THR A 69 8.06 -18.41 16.76
C THR A 69 7.87 -17.15 15.92
N ASP A 70 7.94 -17.30 14.60
CA ASP A 70 7.67 -16.22 13.67
C ASP A 70 6.17 -15.94 13.62
N MET A 71 5.78 -14.71 14.00
CA MET A 71 4.39 -14.26 14.03
C MET A 71 3.88 -13.84 12.65
N PHE A 72 4.76 -13.73 11.65
CA PHE A 72 4.38 -13.28 10.31
C PHE A 72 3.23 -14.11 9.69
N PRO A 73 3.25 -15.46 9.70
CA PRO A 73 2.15 -16.25 9.12
C PRO A 73 0.81 -16.04 9.83
N GLU A 74 0.83 -15.81 11.15
CA GLU A 74 -0.40 -15.52 11.90
C GLU A 74 -0.94 -14.12 11.55
N CYS A 75 -0.06 -13.14 11.45
CA CYS A 75 -0.43 -11.79 11.04
C CYS A 75 -0.94 -11.74 9.58
N GLU A 76 -0.42 -12.59 8.69
CA GLU A 76 -0.97 -12.75 7.34
C GLU A 76 -2.40 -13.33 7.37
N ALA A 77 -2.64 -14.36 8.19
CA ALA A 77 -3.98 -14.94 8.34
C ALA A 77 -4.98 -13.90 8.91
N ARG A 78 -4.54 -13.07 9.86
CA ARG A 78 -5.34 -11.96 10.39
C ARG A 78 -5.63 -10.89 9.32
N PHE A 79 -4.68 -10.62 8.44
CA PHE A 79 -4.91 -9.69 7.33
C PHE A 79 -5.93 -10.24 6.31
N GLU A 80 -5.91 -11.53 6.00
CA GLU A 80 -6.95 -12.14 5.15
C GLU A 80 -8.32 -12.09 5.82
N LYS A 81 -8.37 -12.28 7.15
CA LYS A 81 -9.61 -12.06 7.93
C LYS A 81 -10.07 -10.60 7.87
N LEU A 82 -9.15 -9.64 7.96
CA LEU A 82 -9.46 -8.21 7.84
C LEU A 82 -10.10 -7.90 6.48
N LYS A 83 -9.53 -8.40 5.38
CA LYS A 83 -10.09 -8.21 4.03
C LYS A 83 -11.49 -8.81 3.87
N ALA A 84 -11.74 -9.96 4.49
CA ALA A 84 -13.04 -10.61 4.45
C ALA A 84 -14.10 -9.89 5.31
N THR A 85 -13.66 -9.14 6.33
CA THR A 85 -14.55 -8.55 7.34
C THR A 85 -14.81 -7.06 7.09
N LEU A 86 -13.79 -6.34 6.63
CA LEU A 86 -13.81 -4.89 6.50
C LEU A 86 -13.66 -4.48 5.02
N PRO A 87 -14.70 -3.88 4.41
CA PRO A 87 -14.59 -3.33 3.07
C PRO A 87 -13.51 -2.25 3.00
N TYR A 88 -12.77 -2.19 1.89
CA TYR A 88 -11.66 -1.24 1.71
C TYR A 88 -12.05 0.22 1.93
N ALA A 89 -13.24 0.62 1.49
CA ALA A 89 -13.76 1.98 1.70
C ALA A 89 -13.86 2.35 3.19
N GLU A 90 -14.19 1.38 4.05
CA GLU A 90 -14.22 1.60 5.50
C GLU A 90 -12.82 1.62 6.09
N TYR A 91 -11.93 0.76 5.62
CA TYR A 91 -10.51 0.77 6.00
C TYR A 91 -9.83 2.12 5.73
N VAL A 92 -10.05 2.71 4.56
CA VAL A 92 -9.49 4.04 4.22
C VAL A 92 -10.05 5.12 5.15
N ARG A 93 -11.36 5.09 5.43
CA ARG A 93 -12.00 6.03 6.37
C ARG A 93 -11.39 5.94 7.76
N ILE A 94 -11.08 4.73 8.23
CA ILE A 94 -10.41 4.48 9.50
C ILE A 94 -9.02 5.12 9.53
N GLN A 95 -8.21 4.91 8.49
CA GLN A 95 -6.85 5.43 8.41
C GLN A 95 -6.78 6.97 8.33
N GLN A 96 -7.86 7.61 7.86
CA GLN A 96 -7.97 9.06 7.72
C GLN A 96 -8.55 9.75 8.96
N THR A 97 -9.12 9.00 9.90
CA THR A 97 -9.71 9.57 11.11
C THR A 97 -8.61 9.70 12.17
N PRO A 98 -8.22 10.93 12.59
CA PRO A 98 -7.26 11.09 13.67
C PRO A 98 -7.82 10.46 14.95
N VAL A 99 -7.00 9.68 15.66
CA VAL A 99 -7.36 9.08 16.95
C VAL A 99 -7.64 10.22 17.94
N SER A 100 -8.92 10.53 18.15
CA SER A 100 -9.33 11.54 19.13
C SER A 100 -9.18 10.94 20.51
N ALA A 101 -8.31 11.50 21.34
CA ALA A 101 -8.06 11.04 22.71
C ALA A 101 -9.26 11.21 23.66
N GLU A 102 -10.35 11.84 23.20
CA GLU A 102 -11.61 11.97 23.93
C GLU A 102 -12.74 11.28 23.15
N THR A 103 -13.15 10.07 23.54
CA THR A 103 -14.57 9.68 23.43
C THR A 103 -14.89 8.51 24.35
N GLY A 104 -15.98 8.66 25.11
CA GLY A 104 -16.49 7.68 26.07
C GLY A 104 -17.18 6.46 25.42
N PRO A 105 -17.79 5.58 26.24
CA PRO A 105 -18.31 4.30 25.79
C PRO A 105 -19.56 4.55 24.94
N VAL A 106 -19.64 4.01 23.73
CA VAL A 106 -20.90 3.50 23.08
C VAL A 106 -20.71 3.18 21.59
N GLN A 107 -19.63 3.59 20.91
CA GLN A 107 -19.35 3.09 19.55
C GLN A 107 -17.88 2.73 19.44
N MET A 108 -17.59 1.46 19.13
CA MET A 108 -16.25 1.06 18.77
C MET A 108 -15.80 1.94 17.60
N GLN A 109 -14.76 2.74 17.82
CA GLN A 109 -14.17 3.51 16.73
C GLN A 109 -13.78 2.50 15.65
N PRO A 110 -14.00 2.75 14.35
CA PRO A 110 -13.72 1.73 13.35
C PRO A 110 -12.20 1.37 13.29
N TYR A 111 -11.33 2.19 13.90
CA TYR A 111 -9.94 1.83 14.22
C TYR A 111 -9.79 0.72 15.27
N GLU A 112 -10.69 0.64 16.25
CA GLU A 112 -10.74 -0.43 17.25
C GLU A 112 -11.10 -1.78 16.61
N VAL A 113 -11.94 -1.79 15.56
CA VAL A 113 -12.22 -3.01 14.78
C VAL A 113 -10.97 -3.50 14.06
N PHE A 114 -10.23 -2.59 13.43
CA PHE A 114 -8.92 -2.90 12.85
C PHE A 114 -7.96 -3.46 13.89
N LEU A 115 -7.85 -2.80 15.06
CA LEU A 115 -6.99 -3.26 16.13
C LEU A 115 -7.41 -4.65 16.63
N GLN A 116 -8.69 -4.87 16.93
CA GLN A 116 -9.19 -6.15 17.44
C GLN A 116 -8.89 -7.31 16.50
N ILE A 117 -9.10 -7.14 15.19
CA ILE A 117 -8.78 -8.17 14.20
C ILE A 117 -7.27 -8.41 14.12
N MET A 118 -6.47 -7.33 14.08
CA MET A 118 -5.01 -7.46 13.93
C MET A 118 -4.30 -7.92 15.21
N THR A 119 -4.88 -7.70 16.40
CA THR A 119 -4.36 -8.20 17.68
C THR A 119 -5.01 -9.50 18.14
N GLY A 120 -5.99 -10.03 17.40
CA GLY A 120 -6.70 -11.25 17.77
C GLY A 120 -7.62 -11.11 18.99
N ALA A 121 -7.92 -9.88 19.41
CA ALA A 121 -8.85 -9.56 20.48
C ALA A 121 -10.33 -9.62 20.05
N ASP A 122 -10.59 -10.03 18.81
CA ASP A 122 -11.93 -10.23 18.24
C ASP A 122 -12.51 -11.65 18.45
N ARG A 123 -11.92 -12.43 19.37
CA ARG A 123 -12.32 -13.81 19.72
C ARG A 123 -13.30 -13.88 20.88
#